data_AF-A0A7H0H1Y6-F1
#
_entry.id   AF-A0A7H0H1Y6-F1
#
_cell.length_a   1.000
_cell.length_b   1.000
_cell.length_c   1.000
_cell.angle_alpha   90.00
_cell.angle_beta   90.00
_cell.angle_gamma   90.00
#
_symmetry.space_group_name_H-M   'P 1'
#
loop_
_entity.id
_entity.type
_entity.pdbx_description
1 polymer ?
#
loop_
_entity_poly.entity_id
_entity_poly.type
_entity_poly.pdbx_seq_one_letter_code
_entity_poly.pdbx_strand_id
1 'polypeptide(L)'
;MPKYYARFFFRSGRSGAARPRTIPRHTALKALLIGLLLAGPAWRPAQAQAVVPPWEVAVALGRDQTPYIRALTTDEAGNLYLAGFFYDSLRLGDQLLRSRGGRDGFIAKWNPSTTRFEWAQQLAGAENEEVITLATADSSVYLTGTFTSSSVRLGTLLQAAQGGTGDDNAFVAKLSATRTGPVATWLQLIGGGGAVLNTLAVAAPTCMWGAPATGRCALAAPS
;
A
#
# COMPACT_ATOMS: atom_id res chain seq x y z
N MET A 1 -19.07 -23.82 7.76
CA MET A 1 -19.53 -22.42 7.88
C MET A 1 -21.01 -22.36 7.53
N PRO A 2 -21.92 -21.98 8.44
CA PRO A 2 -23.32 -21.84 8.09
C PRO A 2 -23.58 -20.46 7.48
N LYS A 3 -24.19 -20.44 6.29
CA LYS A 3 -24.77 -19.24 5.65
C LYS A 3 -26.24 -19.17 6.07
N TYR A 4 -26.65 -18.12 6.76
CA TYR A 4 -28.04 -17.86 7.10
C TYR A 4 -28.69 -17.00 6.00
N TYR A 5 -29.80 -17.49 5.42
CA TYR A 5 -30.72 -16.69 4.61
C TYR A 5 -32.10 -16.71 5.29
N ALA A 6 -32.65 -15.54 5.59
CA ALA A 6 -34.01 -15.39 6.11
C ALA A 6 -35.01 -15.28 4.94
N ARG A 7 -36.03 -16.15 4.96
CA ARG A 7 -37.18 -16.18 4.05
C ARG A 7 -38.33 -15.37 4.66
N PHE A 8 -38.94 -14.47 3.89
CA PHE A 8 -40.20 -13.80 4.23
C PHE A 8 -41.39 -14.59 3.65
N PHE A 9 -42.45 -14.79 4.43
CA PHE A 9 -43.74 -15.29 3.96
C PHE A 9 -44.93 -14.42 4.44
N PHE A 10 -45.71 -14.05 3.42
CA PHE A 10 -47.07 -13.51 3.26
C PHE A 10 -48.06 -13.46 4.42
N ARG A 11 -48.99 -12.47 4.32
CA ARG A 11 -50.44 -12.77 4.27
C ARG A 11 -51.25 -11.67 3.57
N SER A 12 -51.82 -11.98 2.40
CA SER A 12 -52.88 -11.18 1.77
C SER A 12 -54.26 -11.69 2.24
N GLY A 13 -55.05 -10.84 2.87
CA GLY A 13 -56.44 -11.11 3.27
C GLY A 13 -57.43 -10.52 2.27
N ARG A 14 -58.40 -11.34 1.86
CA ARG A 14 -59.37 -11.13 0.77
C ARG A 14 -60.45 -10.08 1.04
N SER A 15 -60.86 -9.50 -0.09
CA SER A 15 -62.14 -8.92 -0.51
C SER A 15 -63.41 -9.19 0.31
N GLY A 16 -64.18 -8.12 0.54
CA GLY A 16 -65.63 -8.15 0.75
C GLY A 16 -66.28 -6.98 0.02
N ALA A 17 -67.14 -7.27 -0.96
CA ALA A 17 -67.86 -6.29 -1.76
C ALA A 17 -69.17 -5.88 -1.07
N ALA A 18 -69.52 -4.58 -1.08
CA ALA A 18 -70.85 -4.10 -0.72
C ALA A 18 -71.26 -2.86 -1.54
N ARG A 19 -72.15 -3.13 -2.50
CA ARG A 19 -73.25 -2.35 -3.16
C ARG A 19 -73.14 -0.82 -3.35
N PRO A 20 -73.54 -0.31 -4.53
CA PRO A 20 -73.55 1.13 -4.83
C PRO A 20 -74.79 1.81 -4.23
N ARG A 21 -74.59 2.94 -3.54
CA ARG A 21 -75.65 3.89 -3.19
C ARG A 21 -75.34 5.25 -3.81
N THR A 22 -76.23 5.70 -4.68
CA THR A 22 -76.26 7.02 -5.33
C THR A 22 -77.04 8.01 -4.47
N ILE A 23 -76.48 9.18 -4.10
CA ILE A 23 -77.22 10.45 -3.87
C ILE A 23 -76.25 11.65 -4.10
N PRO A 24 -76.69 12.92 -4.27
CA PRO A 24 -76.53 13.70 -5.50
C PRO A 24 -75.66 14.96 -5.33
N ARG A 25 -75.51 15.71 -6.43
CA ARG A 25 -74.82 17.01 -6.52
C ARG A 25 -75.55 18.08 -5.68
N HIS A 26 -74.81 18.86 -4.88
CA HIS A 26 -74.66 20.32 -5.00
C HIS A 26 -74.05 20.95 -3.72
N THR A 27 -73.05 21.82 -3.95
CA THR A 27 -72.57 22.94 -3.10
C THR A 27 -72.04 22.67 -1.69
N ALA A 28 -70.74 22.94 -1.48
CA ALA A 28 -70.31 24.16 -0.80
C ALA A 28 -68.78 24.29 -0.77
N LEU A 29 -68.29 25.43 -1.26
CA LEU A 29 -66.98 26.01 -0.95
C LEU A 29 -66.66 25.84 0.55
N LYS A 30 -65.58 25.13 0.89
CA LYS A 30 -64.75 25.31 2.09
C LYS A 30 -63.62 24.25 2.10
N ALA A 31 -62.59 24.49 1.31
CA ALA A 31 -61.25 23.90 1.53
C ALA A 31 -60.22 24.68 0.70
N LEU A 32 -60.09 25.97 0.99
CA LEU A 32 -58.86 26.69 0.68
C LEU A 32 -57.79 26.15 1.65
N LEU A 33 -56.58 25.87 1.14
CA LEU A 33 -55.31 25.64 1.88
C LEU A 33 -54.84 24.23 2.31
N ILE A 34 -55.21 23.13 1.64
CA ILE A 34 -54.42 21.86 1.76
C ILE A 34 -54.23 21.19 0.39
N GLY A 35 -53.61 21.91 -0.56
CA GLY A 35 -53.38 21.39 -1.91
C GLY A 35 -52.05 21.76 -2.55
N LEU A 36 -51.12 22.38 -1.80
CA LEU A 36 -49.91 22.96 -2.38
C LEU A 36 -48.64 22.70 -1.55
N LEU A 37 -48.43 21.47 -1.07
CA LEU A 37 -47.19 21.10 -0.35
C LEU A 37 -46.81 19.61 -0.47
N LEU A 38 -47.16 18.94 -1.57
CA LEU A 38 -46.73 17.56 -1.84
C LEU A 38 -45.93 17.38 -3.14
N ALA A 39 -45.52 18.47 -3.78
CA ALA A 39 -44.62 18.44 -4.95
C ALA A 39 -43.28 19.13 -4.65
N GLY A 40 -42.79 19.05 -3.40
CA GLY A 40 -41.38 19.31 -3.15
C GLY A 40 -40.54 18.28 -3.91
N PRO A 41 -39.39 18.65 -4.50
CA PRO A 41 -38.50 17.68 -5.10
C PRO A 41 -38.24 16.61 -4.04
N ALA A 42 -38.55 15.34 -4.36
CA ALA A 42 -38.24 14.24 -3.46
C ALA A 42 -36.71 14.26 -3.28
N TRP A 43 -36.25 14.80 -2.17
CA TRP A 43 -34.88 14.66 -1.70
C TRP A 43 -34.70 13.16 -1.41
N ARG A 44 -34.36 12.41 -2.46
CA ARG A 44 -33.80 11.08 -2.28
C ARG A 44 -32.41 11.32 -1.72
N PRO A 45 -32.10 10.92 -0.48
CA PRO A 45 -30.70 10.86 -0.11
C PRO A 45 -30.05 9.95 -1.14
N ALA A 46 -29.10 10.50 -1.90
CA ALA A 46 -28.25 9.68 -2.74
C ALA A 46 -27.55 8.72 -1.78
N GLN A 47 -27.97 7.46 -1.76
CA GLN A 47 -27.24 6.44 -1.03
C GLN A 47 -25.93 6.28 -1.79
N ALA A 48 -24.88 6.94 -1.29
CA ALA A 48 -23.52 6.66 -1.71
C ALA A 48 -23.25 5.21 -1.34
N GLN A 49 -23.44 4.30 -2.30
CA GLN A 49 -22.94 2.95 -2.18
C GLN A 49 -21.43 3.07 -2.22
N ALA A 50 -20.78 2.75 -1.10
CA ALA A 50 -19.35 2.54 -1.09
C ALA A 50 -19.08 1.40 -2.09
N VAL A 51 -18.51 1.74 -3.24
CA VAL A 51 -17.97 0.75 -4.16
C VAL A 51 -16.79 0.14 -3.43
N VAL A 52 -16.99 -1.01 -2.81
CA VAL A 52 -15.89 -1.79 -2.25
C VAL A 52 -14.99 -2.11 -3.44
N PRO A 53 -13.73 -1.63 -3.46
CA PRO A 53 -12.86 -1.93 -4.58
C PRO A 53 -12.80 -3.46 -4.71
N PRO A 54 -12.94 -4.02 -5.93
CA PRO A 54 -12.70 -5.43 -6.11
C PRO A 54 -11.24 -5.66 -5.74
N TRP A 55 -11.00 -6.30 -4.60
CA TRP A 55 -9.67 -6.77 -4.25
C TRP A 55 -9.23 -7.71 -5.38
N GLU A 56 -8.09 -7.43 -6.00
CA GLU A 56 -7.62 -8.22 -7.15
C GLU A 56 -6.81 -9.42 -6.68
N VAL A 57 -5.97 -9.24 -5.64
CA VAL A 57 -5.09 -10.28 -5.10
C VAL A 57 -4.88 -10.10 -3.59
N ALA A 58 -4.79 -11.20 -2.86
CA ALA A 58 -4.29 -11.24 -1.48
C ALA A 58 -3.14 -12.25 -1.39
N VAL A 59 -1.98 -11.81 -0.86
CA VAL A 59 -0.79 -12.65 -0.71
C VAL A 59 -0.40 -12.70 0.76
N ALA A 60 -0.42 -13.89 1.35
CA ALA A 60 0.11 -14.11 2.68
C ALA A 60 1.63 -14.33 2.61
N LEU A 61 2.38 -13.62 3.47
CA LEU A 61 3.85 -13.73 3.55
C LEU A 61 4.26 -14.36 4.87
N GLY A 62 5.24 -15.26 4.82
CA GLY A 62 5.70 -16.00 5.98
C GLY A 62 4.85 -17.23 6.31
N ARG A 63 5.46 -18.20 7.00
CA ARG A 63 4.79 -19.42 7.48
C ARG A 63 5.03 -19.69 8.97
N ASP A 64 6.17 -19.24 9.49
CA ASP A 64 6.63 -19.57 10.83
C ASP A 64 6.45 -18.36 11.77
N GLN A 65 7.46 -17.49 11.83
CA GLN A 65 7.37 -16.19 12.50
C GLN A 65 6.79 -15.13 11.56
N THR A 66 5.94 -14.26 12.10
CA THR A 66 5.27 -13.21 11.31
C THR A 66 6.31 -12.20 10.83
N PRO A 67 6.54 -12.05 9.50
CA PRO A 67 7.34 -10.97 8.99
C PRO A 67 6.60 -9.65 9.16
N TYR A 68 7.36 -8.57 9.29
CA TYR A 68 6.80 -7.23 9.38
C TYR A 68 7.11 -6.46 8.10
N ILE A 69 6.06 -5.95 7.45
CA ILE A 69 6.19 -4.97 6.38
C ILE A 69 6.23 -3.59 7.03
N ARG A 70 7.26 -2.81 6.72
CA ARG A 70 7.46 -1.44 7.21
C ARG A 70 7.25 -0.40 6.13
N ALA A 71 7.63 -0.70 4.90
CA ALA A 71 7.55 0.23 3.80
C ALA A 71 7.02 -0.42 2.52
N LEU A 72 6.30 0.38 1.74
CA LEU A 72 5.80 0.07 0.41
C LEU A 72 6.04 1.28 -0.50
N THR A 73 6.42 1.03 -1.75
CA THR A 73 6.49 2.06 -2.80
C THR A 73 6.30 1.41 -4.17
N THR A 74 6.17 2.21 -5.23
CA THR A 74 5.99 1.71 -6.60
C THR A 74 7.05 2.31 -7.55
N ASP A 75 7.42 1.58 -8.60
CA ASP A 75 8.11 2.18 -9.75
C ASP A 75 7.13 2.76 -10.78
N GLU A 76 7.66 3.44 -11.80
CA GLU A 76 6.87 4.04 -12.88
C GLU A 76 6.07 3.01 -13.71
N ALA A 77 6.49 1.74 -13.68
CA ALA A 77 5.79 0.63 -14.33
C ALA A 77 4.70 0.02 -13.44
N GLY A 78 4.50 0.53 -12.22
CA GLY A 78 3.51 0.03 -11.27
C GLY A 78 3.91 -1.25 -10.54
N ASN A 79 5.18 -1.67 -10.60
CA ASN A 79 5.65 -2.75 -9.75
C ASN A 79 5.74 -2.26 -8.31
N LEU A 80 5.38 -3.13 -7.36
CA LEU A 80 5.40 -2.84 -5.94
C LEU A 80 6.74 -3.26 -5.34
N TYR A 81 7.33 -2.38 -4.55
CA TYR A 81 8.48 -2.68 -3.70
C TYR A 81 7.99 -2.68 -2.26
N LEU A 82 8.36 -3.72 -1.54
CA LEU A 82 8.01 -3.93 -0.14
C LEU A 82 9.26 -4.24 0.65
N ALA A 83 9.34 -3.69 1.85
CA ALA A 83 10.48 -3.91 2.73
C ALA A 83 10.05 -3.93 4.19
N GLY A 84 10.94 -4.48 5.01
CA GLY A 84 10.75 -4.61 6.44
C GLY A 84 11.77 -5.58 7.00
N PHE A 85 11.33 -6.45 7.91
CA PHE A 85 12.17 -7.51 8.47
C PHE A 85 11.41 -8.81 8.68
N PHE A 86 12.16 -9.86 8.92
CA PHE A 86 11.63 -11.18 9.25
C PHE A 86 12.53 -11.89 10.27
N TYR A 87 11.96 -12.88 10.95
CA TYR A 87 12.69 -13.82 11.81
C TYR A 87 12.77 -15.17 11.11
N ASP A 88 13.79 -15.98 11.44
CA ASP A 88 14.02 -17.35 10.97
C ASP A 88 14.06 -17.51 9.43
N SER A 89 12.89 -17.48 8.77
CA SER A 89 12.78 -17.55 7.33
C SER A 89 11.61 -16.74 6.78
N LEU A 90 11.79 -16.22 5.56
CA LEU A 90 10.76 -15.53 4.81
C LEU A 90 10.64 -16.15 3.43
N ARG A 91 9.44 -16.68 3.11
CA ARG A 91 9.11 -17.19 1.78
C ARG A 91 8.27 -16.18 1.01
N LEU A 92 8.77 -15.78 -0.15
CA LEU A 92 8.16 -14.84 -1.10
C LEU A 92 8.04 -15.53 -2.46
N GLY A 93 6.90 -16.19 -2.71
CA GLY A 93 6.76 -17.08 -3.86
C GLY A 93 7.79 -18.22 -3.78
N ASP A 94 8.67 -18.32 -4.78
CA ASP A 94 9.74 -19.31 -4.85
C ASP A 94 11.03 -18.90 -4.12
N GLN A 95 11.09 -17.65 -3.65
CA GLN A 95 12.27 -17.13 -2.97
C GLN A 95 12.19 -17.41 -1.49
N LEU A 96 13.28 -17.96 -0.94
CA LEU A 96 13.41 -18.27 0.48
C LEU A 96 14.63 -17.52 1.04
N LEU A 97 14.36 -16.57 1.93
CA LEU A 97 15.37 -15.89 2.73
C LEU A 97 15.47 -16.58 4.09
N ARG A 98 16.69 -16.73 4.62
CA ARG A 98 16.94 -17.30 5.95
C ARG A 98 17.74 -16.33 6.79
N SER A 99 17.25 -16.04 7.98
CA SER A 99 17.93 -15.13 8.90
C SER A 99 19.33 -15.63 9.20
N ARG A 100 20.30 -14.70 9.35
CA ARG A 100 21.68 -15.02 9.71
C ARG A 100 21.99 -14.79 11.20
N GLY A 101 20.99 -14.37 11.96
CA GLY A 101 21.13 -14.00 13.36
C GLY A 101 19.77 -13.79 14.00
N GLY A 102 19.54 -12.60 14.54
CA GLY A 102 18.25 -12.17 15.06
C GLY A 102 17.22 -12.00 13.94
N ARG A 103 16.73 -10.77 13.75
CA ARG A 103 15.86 -10.44 12.61
C ARG A 103 16.68 -9.84 11.49
N ASP A 104 16.37 -10.19 10.26
CA ASP A 104 17.04 -9.64 9.09
C ASP A 104 16.11 -8.70 8.31
N GLY A 105 16.69 -7.64 7.77
CA GLY A 105 16.01 -6.74 6.87
C GLY A 105 15.80 -7.38 5.50
N PHE A 106 14.76 -6.99 4.80
CA PHE A 106 14.57 -7.41 3.41
C PHE A 106 13.92 -6.32 2.56
N ILE A 107 14.13 -6.46 1.26
CA ILE A 107 13.39 -5.75 0.21
C ILE A 107 13.01 -6.74 -0.88
N ALA A 108 11.79 -6.62 -1.41
CA ALA A 108 11.31 -7.46 -2.49
C ALA A 108 10.52 -6.64 -3.50
N LYS A 109 10.52 -7.13 -4.75
CA LYS A 109 9.77 -6.56 -5.85
C LYS A 109 8.67 -7.52 -6.28
N TRP A 110 7.44 -7.02 -6.28
CA TRP A 110 6.24 -7.72 -6.70
C TRP A 110 5.70 -7.09 -8.00
N ASN A 111 5.45 -7.94 -8.98
CA ASN A 111 4.82 -7.54 -10.23
C ASN A 111 3.33 -7.89 -10.17
N PRO A 112 2.43 -6.89 -10.04
CA PRO A 112 0.99 -7.13 -9.93
C PRO A 112 0.40 -7.76 -11.19
N SER A 113 0.91 -7.41 -12.38
CA SER A 113 0.41 -7.95 -13.65
C SER A 113 0.66 -9.45 -13.81
N THR A 114 1.74 -9.98 -13.22
CA THR A 114 2.05 -11.42 -13.25
C THR A 114 1.70 -12.13 -11.95
N THR A 115 1.30 -11.38 -10.92
CA THR A 115 1.02 -11.88 -9.56
C THR A 115 2.19 -12.67 -8.96
N ARG A 116 3.43 -12.18 -9.16
CA ARG A 116 4.65 -12.86 -8.72
C ARG A 116 5.68 -11.90 -8.13
N PHE A 117 6.47 -12.43 -7.18
CA PHE A 117 7.72 -11.79 -6.78
C PHE A 117 8.75 -11.97 -7.90
N GLU A 118 9.28 -10.86 -8.43
CA GLU A 118 10.37 -10.89 -9.39
C GLU A 118 11.69 -11.18 -8.69
N TRP A 119 11.90 -10.55 -7.54
CA TRP A 119 13.07 -10.79 -6.71
C TRP A 119 12.89 -10.35 -5.25
N ALA A 120 13.81 -10.79 -4.40
CA ALA A 120 13.93 -10.45 -2.99
C ALA A 120 15.41 -10.43 -2.62
N GLN A 121 15.79 -9.47 -1.79
CA GLN A 121 17.14 -9.26 -1.31
C GLN A 121 17.11 -9.06 0.18
N GLN A 122 17.99 -9.79 0.85
CA GLN A 122 18.21 -9.72 2.28
C GLN A 122 19.29 -8.69 2.62
N LEU A 123 19.05 -7.94 3.70
CA LEU A 123 20.04 -7.19 4.47
C LEU A 123 20.25 -7.95 5.79
N ALA A 124 21.43 -8.50 6.00
CA ALA A 124 21.68 -9.41 7.13
C ALA A 124 23.01 -9.17 7.82
N GLY A 125 23.02 -9.44 9.12
CA GLY A 125 24.16 -9.47 10.02
C GLY A 125 24.00 -10.58 11.06
N ALA A 126 24.71 -10.46 12.18
CA ALA A 126 24.65 -11.43 13.27
C ALA A 126 23.53 -11.12 14.28
N GLU A 127 23.03 -9.89 14.28
CA GLU A 127 22.05 -9.36 15.23
C GLU A 127 20.74 -8.96 14.53
N ASN A 128 20.26 -7.72 14.74
CA ASN A 128 18.99 -7.25 14.22
C ASN A 128 19.23 -6.22 13.12
N GLU A 129 18.63 -6.44 11.95
CA GLU A 129 18.56 -5.53 10.82
C GLU A 129 17.11 -5.26 10.43
N GLU A 130 16.83 -4.03 10.05
CA GLU A 130 15.49 -3.64 9.64
C GLU A 130 15.55 -2.57 8.54
N VAL A 131 14.76 -2.78 7.47
CA VAL A 131 14.52 -1.75 6.45
C VAL A 131 13.25 -1.00 6.83
N ILE A 132 13.36 0.31 7.06
CA ILE A 132 12.27 1.14 7.58
C ILE A 132 11.58 1.91 6.46
N THR A 133 12.35 2.48 5.52
CA THR A 133 11.81 3.34 4.46
C THR A 133 12.36 2.96 3.09
N LEU A 134 11.54 3.16 2.05
CA LEU A 134 11.90 3.00 0.66
C LEU A 134 11.58 4.28 -0.13
N ALA A 135 12.40 4.57 -1.14
CA ALA A 135 12.07 5.53 -2.18
C ALA A 135 12.57 5.02 -3.54
N THR A 136 11.77 5.20 -4.58
CA THR A 136 12.13 4.86 -5.96
C THR A 136 12.44 6.14 -6.73
N ALA A 137 13.48 6.09 -7.56
CA ALA A 137 13.76 7.11 -8.55
C ALA A 137 14.49 6.47 -9.72
N ASP A 138 14.03 6.77 -10.93
CA ASP A 138 14.47 6.12 -12.16
C ASP A 138 14.39 4.58 -12.03
N SER A 139 15.45 3.86 -12.41
CA SER A 139 15.59 2.41 -12.22
C SER A 139 16.31 2.04 -10.91
N SER A 140 16.21 2.88 -9.88
CA SER A 140 16.84 2.65 -8.58
C SER A 140 15.83 2.63 -7.45
N VAL A 141 16.12 1.82 -6.44
CA VAL A 141 15.45 1.87 -5.15
C VAL A 141 16.48 2.23 -4.08
N TYR A 142 16.12 3.21 -3.27
CA TYR A 142 16.88 3.67 -2.13
C TYR A 142 16.16 3.20 -0.87
N LEU A 143 16.93 2.75 0.10
CA LEU A 143 16.40 2.25 1.35
C LEU A 143 17.20 2.76 2.54
N THR A 144 16.51 2.97 3.63
CA THR A 144 17.10 3.31 4.93
C THR A 144 16.53 2.43 6.01
N GLY A 145 17.26 2.33 7.11
CA GLY A 145 16.81 1.61 8.27
C GLY A 145 17.88 1.55 9.33
N THR A 146 17.73 0.60 10.25
CA THR A 146 18.59 0.43 11.40
C THR A 146 19.19 -0.97 11.45
N PHE A 147 20.30 -1.09 12.15
CA PHE A 147 20.94 -2.37 12.43
C PHE A 147 21.76 -2.32 13.73
N THR A 148 21.96 -3.47 14.35
CA THR A 148 22.78 -3.62 15.57
C THR A 148 23.99 -4.54 15.39
N SER A 149 24.18 -5.11 14.21
CA SER A 149 25.34 -5.95 13.90
C SER A 149 26.63 -5.15 13.73
N SER A 150 27.76 -5.75 14.10
CA SER A 150 29.11 -5.20 13.81
C SER A 150 29.47 -5.21 12.33
N SER A 151 28.74 -5.95 11.49
CA SER A 151 28.81 -5.85 10.04
C SER A 151 27.48 -6.22 9.40
N VAL A 152 27.17 -5.59 8.27
CA VAL A 152 25.94 -5.81 7.51
C VAL A 152 26.23 -6.11 6.06
N ARG A 153 25.46 -7.04 5.49
CA ARG A 153 25.57 -7.47 4.11
C ARG A 153 24.30 -7.17 3.32
N LEU A 154 24.45 -6.52 2.18
CA LEU A 154 23.39 -6.29 1.19
C LEU A 154 23.85 -6.82 -0.18
N GLY A 155 23.34 -7.99 -0.56
CA GLY A 155 23.84 -8.70 -1.75
C GLY A 155 25.32 -9.09 -1.59
N THR A 156 26.16 -8.60 -2.49
CA THR A 156 27.63 -8.79 -2.44
C THR A 156 28.34 -7.77 -1.57
N LEU A 157 27.71 -6.62 -1.26
CA LEU A 157 28.29 -5.59 -0.41
C LEU A 157 28.32 -6.05 1.04
N LEU A 158 29.49 -5.96 1.67
CA LEU A 158 29.70 -6.20 3.10
C LEU A 158 30.37 -4.98 3.70
N GLN A 159 29.79 -4.42 4.75
CA GLN A 159 30.31 -3.21 5.40
C GLN A 159 30.39 -3.42 6.91
N ALA A 160 31.53 -3.06 7.50
CA ALA A 160 31.73 -3.07 8.95
C ALA A 160 31.16 -1.80 9.59
N ALA A 161 30.43 -1.96 10.69
CA ALA A 161 29.84 -0.89 11.47
C ALA A 161 30.90 -0.03 12.16
N GLN A 162 30.54 1.20 12.51
CA GLN A 162 31.32 2.02 13.43
C GLN A 162 30.73 1.84 14.84
N GLY A 163 31.41 1.08 15.70
CA GLY A 163 30.91 0.79 17.06
C GLY A 163 30.89 -0.71 17.38
N GLY A 164 30.37 -1.05 18.56
CA GLY A 164 30.24 -2.41 19.04
C GLY A 164 29.03 -3.13 18.45
N THR A 165 28.97 -4.44 18.67
CA THR A 165 27.73 -5.21 18.42
C THR A 165 26.69 -4.81 19.48
N GLY A 166 25.45 -4.60 19.07
CA GLY A 166 24.35 -4.17 19.94
C GLY A 166 24.07 -2.67 19.92
N ASP A 167 24.95 -1.86 19.34
CA ASP A 167 24.71 -0.42 19.17
C ASP A 167 23.70 -0.18 18.04
N ASP A 168 22.70 0.68 18.27
CA ASP A 168 21.80 1.12 17.20
C ASP A 168 22.57 1.98 16.19
N ASN A 169 22.70 1.45 14.98
CA ASN A 169 23.28 2.12 13.83
C ASN A 169 22.22 2.31 12.75
N ALA A 170 22.42 3.28 11.86
CA ALA A 170 21.56 3.48 10.70
C ALA A 170 22.33 3.22 9.41
N PHE A 171 21.61 2.94 8.33
CA PHE A 171 22.22 2.82 7.00
C PHE A 171 21.39 3.54 5.95
N VAL A 172 22.07 3.87 4.85
CA VAL A 172 21.46 4.26 3.59
C VAL A 172 22.04 3.35 2.51
N ALA A 173 21.20 2.83 1.62
CA ALA A 173 21.66 2.04 0.49
C ALA A 173 20.90 2.37 -0.78
N LYS A 174 21.54 2.08 -1.92
CA LYS A 174 20.94 2.15 -3.25
C LYS A 174 21.11 0.82 -3.96
N LEU A 175 20.00 0.31 -4.47
CA LEU A 175 19.95 -0.85 -5.35
C LEU A 175 19.53 -0.39 -6.76
N SER A 176 20.22 -0.87 -7.79
CA SER A 176 19.71 -0.82 -9.15
C SER A 176 18.67 -1.92 -9.31
N ALA A 177 17.42 -1.52 -9.54
CA ALA A 177 16.30 -2.43 -9.67
C ALA A 177 16.20 -2.91 -11.12
N THR A 178 16.96 -3.94 -11.47
CA THR A 178 16.86 -4.59 -12.79
C THR A 178 15.83 -5.72 -12.77
N ARG A 179 15.35 -6.15 -13.94
CA ARG A 179 14.48 -7.33 -14.06
C ARG A 179 15.17 -8.64 -13.65
N THR A 180 16.49 -8.70 -13.73
CA THR A 180 17.29 -9.89 -13.37
C THR A 180 17.63 -9.98 -11.88
N GLY A 181 17.18 -9.01 -11.08
CA GLY A 181 17.46 -8.92 -9.64
C GLY A 181 18.01 -7.55 -9.25
N PRO A 182 18.00 -7.23 -7.94
CA PRO A 182 18.59 -6.00 -7.46
C PRO A 182 20.11 -6.12 -7.47
N VAL A 183 20.80 -5.11 -7.99
CA VAL A 183 22.25 -4.99 -7.84
C VAL A 183 22.52 -3.91 -6.80
N ALA A 184 23.10 -4.27 -5.66
CA ALA A 184 23.49 -3.29 -4.66
C ALA A 184 24.63 -2.43 -5.21
N THR A 185 24.34 -1.14 -5.40
CA THR A 185 25.28 -0.19 -6.02
C THR A 185 26.16 0.49 -4.98
N TRP A 186 25.60 0.81 -3.82
CA TRP A 186 26.36 1.26 -2.65
C TRP A 186 25.55 1.04 -1.37
N LEU A 187 26.28 0.94 -0.26
CA LEU A 187 25.79 0.80 1.09
C LEU A 187 26.66 1.69 1.97
N GLN A 188 26.04 2.63 2.68
CA GLN A 188 26.73 3.52 3.59
C GLN A 188 26.13 3.41 4.99
N LEU A 189 27.00 3.20 5.98
CA LEU A 189 26.62 3.11 7.38
C LEU A 189 26.78 4.46 8.05
N ILE A 190 25.80 4.81 8.85
CA ILE A 190 25.75 5.99 9.71
C ILE A 190 25.81 5.46 11.13
N GLY A 191 27.01 5.50 11.70
CA GLY A 191 27.26 5.01 13.05
C GLY A 191 27.39 6.12 14.08
N GLY A 192 27.51 5.71 15.34
CA GLY A 192 27.68 6.62 16.48
C GLY A 192 26.84 6.30 17.72
N GLY A 193 26.22 5.11 17.81
CA GLY A 193 25.36 4.72 18.93
C GLY A 193 24.05 5.54 18.99
N GLY A 194 22.93 4.91 18.68
CA GLY A 194 21.61 5.57 18.69
C GLY A 194 21.24 6.29 17.39
N ALA A 195 21.91 5.98 16.27
CA ALA A 195 21.55 6.54 14.98
C ALA A 195 20.28 5.88 14.44
N VAL A 196 19.26 6.68 14.09
CA VAL A 196 18.00 6.20 13.52
C VAL A 196 17.63 7.05 12.31
N LEU A 197 17.29 6.39 11.20
CA LEU A 197 16.70 7.03 10.02
C LEU A 197 15.27 6.54 9.82
N ASN A 198 14.31 7.44 9.99
CA ASN A 198 12.87 7.13 9.89
C ASN A 198 12.25 7.47 8.54
N THR A 199 12.94 8.27 7.73
CA THR A 199 12.40 8.77 6.47
C THR A 199 13.50 8.95 5.44
N LEU A 200 13.11 8.89 4.18
CA LEU A 200 13.95 9.15 3.03
C LEU A 200 13.07 9.80 1.96
N ALA A 201 13.59 10.85 1.32
CA ALA A 201 13.04 11.39 0.09
C ALA A 201 14.15 11.43 -0.95
N VAL A 202 13.82 11.09 -2.19
CA VAL A 202 14.75 11.18 -3.33
C VAL A 202 14.13 12.14 -4.32
N ALA A 203 14.91 13.16 -4.71
CA ALA A 203 14.54 13.99 -5.84
C ALA A 203 14.82 13.19 -7.12
N ALA A 204 13.76 12.73 -7.79
CA ALA A 204 13.88 12.42 -9.21
C ALA A 204 14.11 13.74 -9.97
N PRO A 205 14.81 13.74 -11.11
CA PRO A 205 14.90 14.93 -11.95
C PRO A 205 13.53 15.19 -12.60
N THR A 206 12.53 15.61 -11.84
CA THR A 206 11.29 16.15 -12.39
C THR A 206 11.51 17.61 -12.70
N CYS A 207 11.62 17.90 -13.99
CA CYS A 207 11.39 19.23 -14.53
C CYS A 207 10.01 19.71 -14.04
N MET A 208 9.99 20.61 -13.08
CA MET A 208 8.76 21.24 -12.58
C MET A 208 8.24 22.18 -13.68
N TRP A 209 6.98 21.99 -14.05
CA TRP A 209 6.31 22.51 -15.25
C TRP A 209 6.45 24.02 -15.56
N GLY A 210 6.58 24.33 -16.85
CA GLY A 210 6.30 25.64 -17.44
C GLY A 210 6.73 25.77 -18.92
N ALA A 211 5.78 25.62 -19.86
CA ALA A 211 5.82 25.93 -21.31
C ALA A 211 6.07 24.77 -22.31
N PRO A 212 5.54 24.85 -23.56
CA PRO A 212 4.82 23.73 -24.18
C PRO A 212 5.65 22.80 -25.09
N ALA A 213 5.17 21.55 -25.13
CA ALA A 213 5.02 20.67 -26.30
C ALA A 213 6.13 20.47 -27.34
N THR A 214 7.41 20.79 -27.10
CA THR A 214 8.51 20.24 -27.91
C THR A 214 9.73 19.96 -27.04
N GLY A 215 10.01 18.66 -26.85
CA GLY A 215 10.99 18.16 -25.91
C GLY A 215 12.41 18.67 -26.12
N ARG A 216 13.04 19.08 -25.02
CA ARG A 216 14.36 18.68 -24.50
C ARG A 216 14.65 19.54 -23.27
N CYS A 217 14.94 18.92 -22.13
CA CYS A 217 15.48 19.64 -20.99
C CYS A 217 16.90 20.07 -21.33
N ALA A 218 17.17 21.37 -21.39
CA ALA A 218 18.51 21.92 -21.53
C ALA A 218 18.88 22.67 -20.24
N LEU A 219 20.01 22.29 -19.64
CA LEU A 219 20.63 23.01 -18.53
C LEU A 219 21.11 24.37 -19.04
N ALA A 220 20.54 25.46 -18.53
CA ALA A 220 21.15 26.78 -18.66
C ALA A 220 22.32 26.86 -17.65
N ALA A 221 23.54 27.03 -18.15
CA ALA A 221 24.70 27.30 -17.31
C ALA A 221 24.59 28.71 -16.69
N PRO A 222 25.05 28.91 -15.44
CA PRO A 222 25.01 30.22 -14.80
C PRO A 222 25.99 31.18 -15.48
N SER A 223 25.53 32.42 -15.68
CA SER A 223 26.28 33.58 -16.17
C SER A 223 27.32 34.08 -15.17
#